data_AF-C4J7J0-F1
#
_entry.id   AF-C4J7J0-F1
#
_cell.length_a   1.000
_cell.length_b   1.000
_cell.length_c   1.000
_cell.angle_alpha   90.00
_cell.angle_beta   90.00
_cell.angle_gamma   90.00
#
_symmetry.space_group_name_H-M   'P 1'
#
loop_
_entity.id
_entity.type
_entity.pdbx_description
1 polymer ?
#
loop_
_entity_poly.entity_id
_entity_poly.type
_entity_poly.pdbx_seq_one_letter_code
_entity_poly.pdbx_strand_id
1 'polypeptide(L)'
;MQSLDVNYVLVVFGGVTGYSSDDINKFLWMVRIGGGVFPVIKEPDYLVNGEYRIDKGAAPKMLNCLMYKLCYYRFGELTTEYGKPPGYDRVRGVEIGNKDIKLEYLEEAFTTSNWIVRIYKVKPPKNRS
;
A
#
# COMPACT_ATOMS: atom_id res chain seq x y z
N MET A 1 11.36 8.55 8.58
CA MET A 1 10.15 9.14 9.20
C MET A 1 10.50 9.84 10.49
N GLN A 2 11.03 9.16 11.51
CA GLN A 2 11.46 9.81 12.76
C GLN A 2 12.55 10.88 12.53
N SER A 3 13.57 10.58 11.73
CA SER A 3 14.63 11.54 11.40
C SER A 3 14.16 12.80 10.63
N LEU A 4 12.90 12.81 10.18
CA LEU A 4 12.28 13.92 9.46
C LEU A 4 11.09 14.49 10.25
N ASP A 5 10.94 14.10 11.53
CA ASP A 5 9.87 14.53 12.44
C ASP A 5 8.45 14.35 11.87
N VAL A 6 8.23 13.31 11.07
CA VAL A 6 6.93 13.03 10.45
C VAL A 6 5.94 12.49 11.49
N ASN A 7 4.80 13.16 11.66
CA ASN A 7 3.72 12.70 12.56
C ASN A 7 2.62 11.90 11.85
N TYR A 8 2.30 12.27 10.61
CA TYR A 8 1.22 11.66 9.83
C TYR A 8 1.68 11.32 8.40
N VAL A 9 1.11 10.26 7.85
CA VAL A 9 1.31 9.82 6.47
C VAL A 9 -0.05 9.77 5.79
N LEU A 10 -0.17 10.43 4.65
CA LEU A 10 -1.36 10.37 3.81
C LEU A 10 -1.07 9.49 2.58
N VAL A 11 -2.00 8.62 2.24
CA VAL A 11 -2.00 7.87 0.97
C VAL A 11 -3.36 8.01 0.27
N VAL A 12 -3.32 8.08 -1.06
CA VAL A 12 -4.50 8.04 -1.92
C VAL A 12 -4.70 6.62 -2.43
N PHE A 13 -5.88 6.06 -2.20
CA PHE A 13 -6.22 4.68 -2.53
C PHE A 13 -7.54 4.58 -3.31
N GLY A 14 -7.48 4.05 -4.53
CA GLY A 14 -8.64 3.98 -5.42
C GLY A 14 -9.40 2.65 -5.44
N GLY A 15 -8.91 1.63 -4.74
CA GLY A 15 -9.36 0.25 -4.96
C GLY A 15 -10.83 -0.03 -4.63
N VAL A 16 -11.48 0.80 -3.80
CA VAL A 16 -12.93 0.70 -3.50
C VAL A 16 -13.80 1.33 -4.59
N THR A 17 -13.36 2.43 -5.18
CA THR A 17 -14.18 3.25 -6.09
C THR A 17 -13.86 3.03 -7.56
N GLY A 18 -12.69 2.46 -7.87
CA GLY A 18 -12.15 2.42 -9.24
C GLY A 18 -11.40 3.71 -9.62
N TYR A 19 -11.01 4.56 -8.66
CA TYR A 19 -10.26 5.78 -8.94
C TYR A 19 -8.80 5.48 -9.32
N SER A 20 -8.47 5.57 -10.61
CA SER A 20 -7.16 5.16 -11.13
C SER A 20 -6.00 6.12 -10.84
N SER A 21 -6.25 7.37 -10.43
CA SER A 21 -5.17 8.33 -10.13
C SER A 21 -4.65 8.20 -8.68
N ASP A 22 -4.51 6.97 -8.21
CA ASP A 22 -4.11 6.64 -6.84
C ASP A 22 -2.61 6.35 -6.72
N ASP A 23 -2.12 6.20 -5.48
CA ASP A 23 -0.69 6.09 -5.22
C ASP A 23 -0.10 4.72 -5.60
N ILE A 24 -0.93 3.69 -5.74
CA ILE A 24 -0.49 2.38 -6.26
C ILE A 24 -0.14 2.47 -7.75
N ASN A 25 -0.86 3.27 -8.56
CA ASN A 25 -0.53 3.47 -9.98
C ASN A 25 0.70 4.37 -10.16
N LYS A 26 0.92 5.31 -9.23
CA LYS A 26 2.11 6.18 -9.22
C LYS A 26 3.34 5.52 -8.58
N PHE A 27 3.20 4.35 -7.97
CA PHE A 27 4.23 3.74 -7.11
C PHE A 27 5.58 3.51 -7.81
N LEU A 28 5.60 2.99 -9.04
CA LEU A 28 6.86 2.72 -9.74
C LEU A 28 7.66 4.00 -10.02
N TRP A 29 7.00 5.15 -10.20
CA TRP A 29 7.70 6.43 -10.30
C TRP A 29 8.42 6.77 -8.99
N MET A 30 7.80 6.52 -7.84
CA MET A 30 8.43 6.72 -6.53
C MET A 30 9.65 5.80 -6.36
N VAL A 31 9.55 4.53 -6.80
CA VAL A 31 10.65 3.57 -6.77
C VAL A 31 11.82 4.03 -7.64
N ARG A 32 11.56 4.50 -8.87
CA ARG A 32 12.59 5.02 -9.78
C ARG A 32 13.31 6.25 -9.22
N ILE A 33 12.56 7.20 -8.67
CA ILE A 33 13.12 8.41 -8.05
C ILE A 33 14.00 8.03 -6.85
N GLY A 34 13.49 7.18 -5.94
CA GLY A 34 14.25 6.71 -4.79
C GLY A 34 15.49 5.90 -5.18
N GLY A 35 15.38 5.03 -6.17
CA GLY A 35 16.48 4.21 -6.70
C GLY A 35 17.57 5.01 -7.40
N GLY A 36 17.25 6.18 -7.94
CA GLY A 36 18.25 7.11 -8.50
C GLY A 36 19.22 7.69 -7.46
N VAL A 37 18.83 7.70 -6.19
CA VAL A 37 19.64 8.21 -5.07
C VAL A 37 20.15 7.08 -4.18
N PHE A 38 19.32 6.07 -3.93
CA PHE A 38 19.60 4.97 -3.01
C PHE A 38 19.63 3.62 -3.74
N PRO A 39 20.82 3.06 -4.06
CA PRO A 39 20.96 1.84 -4.86
C PRO A 39 20.31 0.56 -4.29
N VAL A 40 19.92 0.59 -3.01
CA VAL A 40 19.17 -0.49 -2.35
C VAL A 40 17.73 -0.61 -2.86
N ILE A 41 17.20 0.45 -3.47
CA ILE A 41 15.87 0.49 -4.09
C ILE A 41 16.06 0.15 -5.57
N LYS A 42 15.60 -1.03 -5.99
CA LYS A 42 15.68 -1.50 -7.37
C LYS A 42 14.29 -1.82 -7.89
N GLU A 43 13.91 -1.22 -9.01
CA GLU A 43 12.60 -1.46 -9.65
C GLU A 43 12.32 -2.95 -9.92
N PRO A 44 13.27 -3.75 -10.45
CA PRO A 44 13.03 -5.16 -10.72
C PRO A 44 12.58 -5.98 -9.50
N ASP A 45 12.95 -5.56 -8.28
CA ASP A 45 12.57 -6.26 -7.06
C ASP A 45 11.06 -6.19 -6.78
N TYR A 46 10.34 -5.25 -7.41
CA TYR A 46 8.89 -5.07 -7.28
C TYR A 46 8.09 -5.69 -8.43
N LEU A 47 8.77 -6.30 -9.40
CA LEU A 47 8.18 -6.91 -10.59
C LEU A 47 8.31 -8.43 -10.55
N VAL A 48 7.41 -9.14 -11.23
CA VAL A 48 7.52 -10.58 -11.50
C VAL A 48 7.40 -10.78 -12.99
N ASN A 49 8.44 -11.35 -13.62
CA ASN A 49 8.54 -11.48 -15.07
C ASN A 49 8.35 -10.15 -15.83
N GLY A 50 8.78 -9.04 -15.22
CA GLY A 50 8.59 -7.69 -15.77
C GLY A 50 7.20 -7.09 -15.55
N GLU A 51 6.26 -7.85 -14.97
CA GLU A 51 4.91 -7.37 -14.67
C GLU A 51 4.83 -6.77 -13.26
N TYR A 52 4.13 -5.64 -13.16
CA TYR A 52 3.75 -5.02 -11.90
C TYR A 52 2.39 -5.55 -11.46
N ARG A 53 2.38 -6.32 -10.37
CA ARG A 53 1.19 -7.02 -9.86
C ARG A 53 0.94 -6.68 -8.39
N ILE A 54 -0.31 -6.83 -7.98
CA ILE A 54 -0.75 -6.66 -6.57
C ILE A 54 -1.49 -7.88 -6.02
N ASP A 55 -1.67 -8.91 -6.86
CA ASP A 55 -2.30 -10.19 -6.54
C ASP A 55 -1.32 -11.17 -5.87
N LYS A 56 -1.75 -12.42 -5.66
CA LYS A 56 -0.92 -13.47 -5.02
C LYS A 56 0.37 -13.78 -5.77
N GLY A 57 0.45 -13.46 -7.07
CA GLY A 57 1.64 -13.65 -7.89
C GLY A 57 2.60 -12.45 -7.88
N ALA A 58 2.29 -11.39 -7.12
CA ALA A 58 3.16 -10.22 -7.00
C ALA A 58 4.46 -10.53 -6.27
N ALA A 59 5.48 -9.71 -6.53
CA ALA A 59 6.79 -9.86 -5.91
C ALA A 59 6.68 -9.77 -4.37
N PRO A 60 7.41 -10.60 -3.60
CA PRO A 60 7.39 -10.51 -2.14
C PRO A 60 7.75 -9.11 -1.63
N LYS A 61 8.65 -8.39 -2.31
CA LYS A 61 9.00 -7.01 -1.94
C LYS A 61 7.83 -6.05 -2.16
N MET A 62 7.00 -6.27 -3.17
CA MET A 62 5.78 -5.49 -3.42
C MET A 62 4.74 -5.73 -2.32
N LEU A 63 4.42 -7.00 -2.02
CA LEU A 63 3.43 -7.35 -0.99
C LEU A 63 3.84 -6.93 0.44
N ASN A 64 5.14 -6.71 0.66
CA ASN A 64 5.69 -6.29 1.95
C ASN A 64 6.05 -4.81 2.03
N CYS A 65 5.98 -4.04 0.93
CA CYS A 65 6.36 -2.64 0.94
C CYS A 65 5.40 -1.80 1.78
N LEU A 66 5.89 -0.66 2.29
CA LEU A 66 5.08 0.22 3.12
C LEU A 66 3.85 0.74 2.36
N MET A 67 4.00 1.12 1.09
CA MET A 67 2.89 1.61 0.27
C MET A 67 1.74 0.59 0.17
N TYR A 68 2.06 -0.67 -0.14
CA TYR A 68 1.06 -1.75 -0.20
C TYR A 68 0.34 -1.90 1.14
N LYS A 69 1.10 -1.95 2.24
CA LYS A 69 0.53 -2.09 3.59
C LYS A 69 -0.38 -0.93 3.97
N LEU A 70 -0.03 0.32 3.63
CA LEU A 70 -0.84 1.49 3.94
C LEU A 70 -2.08 1.61 3.05
N CYS A 71 -2.01 1.26 1.76
CA CYS A 71 -3.19 1.31 0.90
C CYS A 71 -4.19 0.19 1.25
N TYR A 72 -3.71 -1.03 1.47
CA TYR A 72 -4.54 -2.23 1.63
C TYR A 72 -4.81 -2.67 3.08
N TYR A 73 -4.39 -1.90 4.10
CA TYR A 73 -4.71 -2.22 5.50
C TYR A 73 -6.21 -2.41 5.70
N ARG A 74 -6.60 -3.59 6.23
CA ARG A 74 -7.99 -4.06 6.42
C ARG A 74 -8.84 -4.18 5.13
N PHE A 75 -8.26 -3.97 3.95
CA PHE A 75 -8.97 -4.08 2.69
C PHE A 75 -9.34 -5.53 2.34
N GLY A 76 -8.58 -6.51 2.84
CA GLY A 76 -8.84 -7.94 2.61
C GLY A 76 -10.18 -8.45 3.17
N GLU A 77 -10.78 -7.72 4.12
CA GLU A 77 -12.08 -8.02 4.74
C GLU A 77 -13.25 -7.36 3.99
N LEU A 78 -12.96 -6.41 3.08
CA LEU A 78 -13.96 -5.60 2.41
C LEU A 78 -14.44 -6.25 1.11
N THR A 79 -15.75 -6.43 0.97
CA THR A 79 -16.38 -6.78 -0.30
C THR A 79 -16.67 -5.50 -1.08
N THR A 80 -15.91 -5.24 -2.14
CA THR A 80 -15.99 -4.02 -2.96
C THR A 80 -16.92 -4.13 -4.16
N GLU A 81 -17.16 -5.35 -4.65
CA GLU A 81 -17.95 -5.63 -5.84
C GLU A 81 -18.75 -6.92 -5.66
N TYR A 82 -20.02 -6.91 -6.09
CA TYR A 82 -20.90 -8.07 -6.00
C TYR A 82 -20.38 -9.22 -6.88
N GLY A 83 -20.34 -10.44 -6.33
CA GLY A 83 -19.84 -11.62 -7.03
C GLY A 83 -18.30 -11.72 -7.11
N LYS A 84 -17.55 -10.80 -6.48
CA LYS A 84 -16.10 -10.86 -6.33
C LYS A 84 -15.70 -11.25 -4.91
N PRO A 85 -14.53 -11.90 -4.70
CA PRO A 85 -14.04 -12.19 -3.36
C PRO A 85 -13.75 -10.91 -2.56
N PRO A 86 -13.76 -10.95 -1.22
CA PRO A 86 -13.27 -9.84 -0.39
C PRO A 86 -11.84 -9.44 -0.75
N GLY A 87 -11.50 -8.16 -0.64
CA GLY A 87 -10.20 -7.63 -1.07
C GLY A 87 -10.01 -7.59 -2.58
N TYR A 88 -11.09 -7.40 -3.34
CA TYR A 88 -11.02 -7.18 -4.79
C TYR A 88 -10.73 -5.70 -5.10
N ASP A 89 -9.59 -5.41 -5.73
CA ASP A 89 -9.22 -4.06 -6.15
C ASP A 89 -9.88 -3.74 -7.49
N ARG A 90 -10.82 -2.79 -7.50
CA ARG A 90 -11.59 -2.41 -8.69
C ARG A 90 -10.80 -1.64 -9.75
N VAL A 91 -9.65 -1.05 -9.39
CA VAL A 91 -8.77 -0.38 -10.36
C VAL A 91 -7.93 -1.41 -11.11
N ARG A 92 -7.42 -2.43 -10.41
CA ARG A 92 -6.55 -3.46 -11.00
C ARG A 92 -7.32 -4.68 -11.50
N GLY A 93 -8.57 -4.85 -11.07
CA GLY A 93 -9.41 -5.97 -11.47
C GLY A 93 -8.98 -7.32 -10.89
N VAL A 94 -8.30 -7.33 -9.73
CA VAL A 94 -7.75 -8.56 -9.12
C VAL A 94 -8.00 -8.61 -7.61
N GLU A 95 -8.00 -9.83 -7.05
CA GLU A 95 -7.94 -10.05 -5.61
C GLU A 95 -6.51 -9.77 -5.10
N ILE A 96 -6.39 -9.02 -4.00
CA ILE A 96 -5.08 -8.68 -3.44
C ILE A 96 -4.32 -9.91 -2.93
N GLY A 97 -2.99 -9.88 -3.08
CA GLY A 97 -2.11 -11.00 -2.70
C GLY A 97 -1.95 -11.21 -1.19
N ASN A 98 -1.88 -10.13 -0.41
CA ASN A 98 -1.73 -10.20 1.04
C ASN A 98 -2.89 -9.50 1.77
N LYS A 99 -3.73 -10.29 2.44
CA LYS A 99 -4.88 -9.81 3.20
C LYS A 99 -4.59 -9.59 4.69
N ASP A 100 -3.60 -10.28 5.27
CA ASP A 100 -3.23 -10.14 6.68
C ASP A 100 -2.13 -9.10 6.84
N ILE A 101 -2.54 -7.83 6.87
CA ILE A 101 -1.62 -6.70 7.03
C ILE A 101 -1.66 -6.21 8.47
N LYS A 102 -0.50 -6.24 9.13
CA LYS A 102 -0.30 -5.68 10.47
C LYS A 102 0.64 -4.48 10.41
N LEU A 103 0.24 -3.39 11.05
CA LEU A 103 1.02 -2.16 11.14
C LEU A 103 1.69 -2.07 12.51
N GLU A 104 3.01 -2.28 12.53
CA GLU A 104 3.79 -2.20 13.77
C GLU A 104 4.00 -0.74 14.21
N TYR A 105 4.55 0.08 13.31
CA TYR A 105 5.02 1.46 13.61
C TYR A 105 4.02 2.56 13.24
N LEU A 106 2.91 2.22 12.59
CA LEU A 106 1.85 3.16 12.25
C LEU A 106 0.51 2.65 12.77
N GLU A 107 -0.44 3.57 12.95
CA GLU A 107 -1.84 3.27 13.24
C GLU A 107 -2.75 4.07 12.30
N GLU A 108 -3.88 3.49 11.93
CA GLU A 108 -4.90 4.20 11.15
C GLU A 108 -5.48 5.34 12.00
N ALA A 109 -5.36 6.57 11.50
CA ALA A 109 -5.87 7.77 12.18
C ALA A 109 -7.21 8.21 11.58
N PHE A 110 -7.36 8.09 10.26
CA PHE A 110 -8.57 8.45 9.55
C PHE A 110 -8.63 7.76 8.18
N THR A 111 -9.80 7.29 7.78
CA THR A 111 -10.07 6.80 6.43
C THR A 111 -11.41 7.38 5.96
N THR A 112 -11.42 8.00 4.78
CA THR A 112 -12.65 8.55 4.17
C THR A 112 -13.69 7.46 3.91
N SER A 113 -14.98 7.81 3.83
CA SER A 113 -16.08 6.85 3.64
C SER A 113 -15.90 5.95 2.40
N ASN A 114 -15.38 6.52 1.30
CA ASN A 114 -15.11 5.80 0.05
C ASN A 114 -13.65 5.32 -0.05
N TRP A 115 -12.88 5.43 1.04
CA TRP A 115 -11.49 4.99 1.17
C TRP A 115 -10.51 5.63 0.16
N ILE A 116 -10.88 6.76 -0.45
CA ILE A 116 -10.03 7.52 -1.38
C ILE A 116 -8.78 8.05 -0.67
N VAL A 117 -8.96 8.62 0.52
CA VAL A 117 -7.87 9.14 1.34
C VAL A 117 -7.79 8.33 2.62
N ARG A 118 -6.57 7.91 2.96
CA ARG A 118 -6.22 7.24 4.22
C ARG A 118 -5.07 7.97 4.89
N ILE A 119 -5.23 8.21 6.18
CA ILE A 119 -4.27 8.94 7.02
C ILE A 119 -3.83 8.02 8.15
N TYR A 120 -2.53 7.88 8.30
CA TYR A 120 -1.88 7.07 9.32
C TYR A 120 -1.06 7.95 10.24
N LYS A 121 -1.10 7.67 11.53
CA LYS A 121 -0.23 8.31 12.52
C LYS A 121 1.00 7.46 12.76
N VAL A 122 2.16 8.10 12.84
CA VAL A 122 3.41 7.44 13.23
C VAL A 122 3.40 7.25 14.75
N LYS A 123 3.54 6.00 15.20
CA LYS A 123 3.57 5.70 16.64
C LYS A 123 4.85 6.25 17.28
N PRO A 124 4.81 6.65 18.56
CA PRO A 124 6.03 6.97 19.30
C PRO A 124 6.93 5.73 19.36
N PRO A 125 8.26 5.91 19.54
CA PRO A 125 9.17 4.80 19.80
C PRO A 125 8.65 3.95 20.95
N LYS A 126 8.77 2.63 20.86
CA LYS A 126 8.49 1.74 21.99
C LYS A 126 9.39 2.17 23.15
N ASN A 127 8.82 2.42 24.33
CA ASN A 127 9.63 2.56 25.54
C ASN A 127 10.44 1.27 25.70
N ARG A 128 11.74 1.41 26.02
CA ARG A 128 12.62 0.26 26.26
C ARG A 128 12.01 -0.58 27.39
N SER A 129 11.61 -1.81 27.09
CA SER A 129 11.40 -2.87 28.07
C SER A 129 12.73 -3.54 28.39
#